data_AF-A0A235J3J5-F1
#
_entry.id   AF-A0A235J3J5-F1
#
_cell.length_a   1.000
_cell.length_b   1.000
_cell.length_c   1.000
_cell.angle_alpha   90.00
_cell.angle_beta   90.00
_cell.angle_gamma   90.00
#
_symmetry.space_group_name_H-M   'P 1'
#
loop_
_entity.id
_entity.type
_entity.pdbx_description
1 polymer ?
#
loop_
_entity_poly.entity_id
_entity_poly.type
_entity_poly.pdbx_seq_one_letter_code
_entity_poly.pdbx_strand_id
1 'polypeptide(L)'
;MIVENVQPNEMLELSNQELDDIAGGATSDVFGKNANAEDYQLGFVEIPKEGGITSVTFQVSVFSEQDLKEFKEAGISSPEA
;
A
#
# COMPACT_ATOMS: atom_id res chain seq x y z
N MET A 1 -34.83 -43.48 13.04
CA MET A 1 -33.73 -42.56 13.45
C MET A 1 -32.56 -42.88 12.55
N ILE A 2 -32.40 -42.12 11.47
CA ILE A 2 -31.26 -42.29 10.55
C ILE A 2 -30.13 -41.52 11.19
N VAL A 3 -29.10 -42.25 11.65
CA VAL A 3 -27.90 -41.64 12.21
C VAL A 3 -27.09 -41.17 11.00
N GLU A 4 -27.16 -39.87 10.70
CA GLU A 4 -26.26 -39.27 9.72
C GLU A 4 -24.84 -39.43 10.23
N ASN A 5 -24.07 -40.27 9.54
CA ASN A 5 -22.65 -40.46 9.78
C ASN A 5 -21.94 -39.20 9.26
N VAL A 6 -21.92 -38.14 10.07
CA VAL A 6 -21.11 -36.96 9.82
C VAL A 6 -19.66 -37.41 10.02
N GLN A 7 -19.03 -37.86 8.94
CA GLN A 7 -17.60 -38.17 8.96
C GLN A 7 -16.85 -36.89 9.37
N PRO A 8 -15.93 -36.96 10.35
CA PRO A 8 -15.16 -35.81 10.74
C PRO A 8 -14.36 -35.36 9.53
N ASN A 9 -14.29 -34.04 9.29
CA ASN A 9 -13.47 -33.43 8.26
C ASN A 9 -12.06 -34.03 8.31
N GLU A 10 -11.82 -35.07 7.51
CA GLU A 10 -10.47 -35.48 7.17
C GLU A 10 -9.90 -34.23 6.50
N MET A 11 -8.99 -33.57 7.20
CA MET A 11 -8.23 -32.47 6.64
C MET A 11 -7.53 -33.10 5.44
N LEU A 12 -8.07 -32.88 4.24
CA LEU A 12 -7.56 -33.42 3.00
C LEU A 12 -6.08 -33.04 2.95
N GLU A 13 -5.18 -34.02 3.14
CA GLU A 13 -3.76 -33.84 2.91
C GLU A 13 -3.59 -33.73 1.40
N LEU A 14 -3.68 -32.50 0.91
CA LEU A 14 -3.44 -32.18 -0.47
C LEU A 14 -1.96 -32.44 -0.76
N SER A 15 -1.69 -33.18 -1.83
CA SER A 15 -0.33 -33.34 -2.34
C SER A 15 0.23 -31.97 -2.77
N ASN A 16 1.56 -31.83 -2.82
CA ASN A 16 2.18 -30.59 -3.29
C ASN A 16 1.69 -30.18 -4.70
N GLN A 17 1.34 -31.15 -5.55
CA GLN A 17 0.75 -30.88 -6.87
C GLN A 17 -0.68 -30.34 -6.76
N GLU A 18 -1.51 -30.89 -5.88
CA GLU A 18 -2.87 -30.37 -5.66
C GLU A 18 -2.85 -28.99 -5.00
N LEU A 19 -1.86 -28.72 -4.12
CA LEU A 19 -1.61 -27.40 -3.56
C LEU A 19 -1.16 -26.41 -4.64
N ASP A 20 -0.30 -26.84 -5.58
CA ASP A 20 0.15 -26.02 -6.71
C ASP A 20 -0.96 -25.81 -7.73
N ASP A 21 -1.87 -26.77 -7.94
CA ASP A 21 -3.04 -26.61 -8.82
C ASP A 21 -4.09 -25.67 -8.21
N ILE A 22 -4.22 -25.65 -6.88
CA ILE A 22 -5.10 -24.72 -6.14
C ILE A 22 -4.47 -23.32 -6.05
N ALA A 23 -3.14 -23.23 -5.92
CA ALA A 23 -2.39 -21.97 -5.85
C ALA A 23 -1.99 -21.40 -7.22
N GLY A 24 -1.99 -22.23 -8.27
CA GLY A 24 -1.38 -22.00 -9.58
C GLY A 24 -2.11 -21.05 -10.52
N GLY A 25 -2.99 -20.22 -9.96
CA GLY A 25 -3.64 -19.12 -10.65
C GLY A 25 -3.82 -17.89 -9.77
N ALA A 26 -3.13 -17.82 -8.63
CA ALA A 26 -3.27 -16.69 -7.73
C ALA A 26 -2.52 -15.48 -8.31
N THR A 27 -3.27 -14.56 -8.91
CA THR A 27 -2.79 -13.22 -9.24
C THR A 27 -3.09 -12.28 -8.08
N SER A 28 -2.13 -11.43 -7.74
CA SER A 28 -2.36 -10.36 -6.76
C SER A 28 -1.75 -9.05 -7.25
N ASP A 29 -2.56 -8.00 -7.23
CA ASP A 29 -2.15 -6.65 -7.53
C ASP A 29 -2.11 -5.83 -6.24
N VAL A 30 -0.99 -5.17 -5.98
CA VAL A 30 -0.84 -4.24 -4.86
C VAL A 30 -0.64 -2.83 -5.42
N PHE A 31 -1.63 -1.98 -5.16
CA PHE A 31 -1.57 -0.56 -5.45
C PHE A 31 -1.45 0.23 -4.16
N GLY A 32 -0.37 0.99 -4.03
CA GLY A 32 -0.14 1.88 -2.89
C GLY A 32 0.04 3.31 -3.37
N LYS A 33 -0.49 4.27 -2.62
CA LYS A 33 -0.22 5.69 -2.83
C LYS A 33 0.15 6.32 -1.50
N ASN A 34 1.23 7.09 -1.49
CA ASN A 34 1.63 7.93 -0.37
C ASN A 34 1.74 9.37 -0.88
N ALA A 35 1.05 10.29 -0.21
CA ALA A 35 1.08 11.70 -0.54
C ALA A 35 1.37 12.48 0.74
N ASN A 36 2.43 13.26 0.74
CA ASN A 36 2.82 14.16 1.81
C ASN A 36 2.76 15.59 1.31
N ALA A 37 2.16 16.47 2.11
CA ALA A 37 2.14 17.90 1.90
C ALA A 37 2.54 18.57 3.22
N GLU A 38 3.58 19.40 3.18
CA GLU A 38 4.04 20.17 4.33
C GLU A 38 4.17 21.65 3.96
N ASP A 39 3.63 22.51 4.82
CA ASP A 39 3.72 23.95 4.68
C ASP A 39 4.57 24.53 5.82
N TYR A 40 5.59 25.30 5.43
CA TYR A 40 6.46 26.04 6.33
C TYR A 40 6.18 27.53 6.18
N GLN A 41 5.88 28.19 7.29
CA GLN A 41 5.74 29.64 7.34
C GLN A 41 6.75 30.21 8.33
N LEU A 42 7.61 31.10 7.84
CA LEU A 42 8.57 31.85 8.65
C LEU A 42 8.24 33.33 8.53
N GLY A 43 8.12 34.01 9.66
CA GLY A 43 7.84 35.44 9.69
C GLY A 43 8.69 36.13 10.73
N PHE A 44 9.08 37.38 10.45
CA PHE A 44 9.65 38.26 11.46
C PHE A 44 9.08 39.67 11.33
N VAL A 45 9.02 40.33 12.47
CA VAL A 45 8.65 41.74 12.59
C VAL A 45 9.87 42.51 13.03
N GLU A 46 10.21 43.55 12.30
CA GLU A 46 11.28 44.48 12.61
C GLU A 46 10.68 45.80 13.09
N ILE A 47 11.14 46.26 14.27
CA ILE A 47 10.78 47.55 14.85
C ILE A 47 12.05 48.40 14.91
N PRO A 48 12.34 49.20 13.86
CA PRO A 48 13.54 50.01 13.79
C PRO A 48 13.46 51.22 14.72
N LYS A 49 14.64 51.72 15.13
CA LYS A 49 14.77 52.82 16.09
C LYS A 49 14.34 54.17 15.50
N GLU A 50 14.39 54.32 14.18
CA GLU A 50 13.92 55.51 13.46
C GLU A 50 12.38 55.58 13.37
N GLY A 51 11.67 54.52 13.78
CA GLY A 51 10.21 54.42 13.75
C GLY A 51 9.66 53.66 12.53
N GLY A 52 8.42 53.20 12.63
CA GLY A 52 7.77 52.32 11.66
C GLY A 52 7.73 50.85 12.10
N ILE A 53 7.00 50.02 11.35
CA ILE A 53 6.92 48.56 11.56
C ILE A 53 7.11 47.90 10.19
N THR A 54 8.09 47.02 10.07
CA THR A 54 8.29 46.19 8.88
C THR A 54 7.96 44.75 9.23
N SER A 55 7.21 44.07 8.38
CA SER A 55 6.89 42.66 8.55
C SER A 55 7.24 41.92 7.27
N VAL A 56 7.99 40.82 7.40
CA VAL A 56 8.36 39.97 6.28
C VAL A 56 7.89 38.56 6.56
N THR A 57 7.22 37.95 5.57
CA THR A 57 6.73 36.57 5.66
C THR A 57 7.26 35.77 4.48
N PHE A 58 7.78 34.59 4.75
CA PHE A 58 8.19 33.59 3.78
C PHE A 58 7.32 32.36 3.95
N GLN A 59 6.81 31.85 2.82
CA GLN A 59 6.05 30.60 2.78
C GLN A 59 6.76 29.63 1.83
N VAL A 60 6.91 28.39 2.27
CA VAL A 60 7.47 27.30 1.48
C VAL A 60 6.55 26.10 1.61
N SER A 61 6.11 25.56 0.48
CA SER A 61 5.30 24.34 0.41
C SER A 61 6.12 23.21 -0.19
N VAL A 62 6.11 22.05 0.46
CA VAL A 62 6.81 20.83 0.02
C VAL A 62 5.78 19.76 -0.25
N PHE A 63 5.80 19.23 -1.47
CA PHE A 63 4.91 18.15 -1.92
C PHE A 63 5.75 16.92 -2.27
N SER A 64 5.30 15.75 -1.83
CA SER A 64 5.92 14.48 -2.20
C SER A 64 4.83 13.45 -2.46
N GLU A 65 4.93 12.79 -3.61
CA GLU A 65 4.03 11.70 -3.99
C GLU A 65 4.87 10.46 -4.32
N GLN A 66 4.41 9.31 -3.86
CA GLN A 66 4.97 8.00 -4.18
C GLN A 66 3.84 7.05 -4.57
N ASP A 67 3.99 6.45 -5.74
CA ASP A 67 3.11 5.40 -6.24
C ASP A 67 3.84 4.05 -6.17
N LEU A 68 3.19 3.04 -5.59
CA LEU A 68 3.61 1.65 -5.61
C LEU A 68 2.66 0.85 -6.52
N LYS A 69 3.22 0.14 -7.49
CA LYS A 69 2.51 -0.82 -8.34
C LYS A 69 3.28 -2.12 -8.36
N GLU A 70 2.69 -3.17 -7.79
CA GLU A 70 3.28 -4.49 -7.74
C GLU A 70 2.27 -5.50 -8.28
N PHE A 71 2.74 -6.35 -9.19
CA PHE A 71 1.97 -7.44 -9.81
C PHE A 71 2.64 -8.75 -9.42
N LYS A 72 1.89 -9.69 -8.86
CA LYS A 72 2.37 -11.04 -8.55
C LYS A 72 1.49 -12.05 -9.24
N GLU A 73 2.14 -13.08 -9.78
CA GLU A 73 1.50 -14.24 -10.34
C GLU A 73 2.14 -15.46 -9.69
N ALA A 74 1.32 -16.33 -9.12
CA ALA A 74 1.73 -17.64 -8.62
C ALA A 74 1.16 -18.72 -9.55
N GLY A 75 2.03 -19.60 -10.02
CA GLY A 75 1.71 -20.63 -11.02
C GLY A 75 2.71 -20.62 -12.17
N ILE A 76 2.95 -21.80 -12.77
CA ILE A 76 3.76 -21.93 -13.97
C ILE A 76 3.02 -21.21 -15.11
N SER A 77 3.50 -20.04 -15.50
CA SER A 77 3.16 -19.46 -16.79
C SER A 77 3.75 -20.37 -17.88
N SER A 78 3.02 -21.40 -18.30
CA SER A 78 3.40 -22.15 -19.50
C SER A 78 2.92 -21.37 -20.72
N PRO A 79 3.80 -20.95 -21.66
CA PRO A 79 3.35 -20.42 -22.94
C PRO A 79 2.76 -21.50 -23.86
N GLU A 80 2.84 -22.78 -23.50
CA GLU A 80 2.40 -23.88 -24.36
C GLU A 80 1.84 -25.04 -23.51
N ALA A 81 0.54 -25.32 -23.61
CA ALA A 81 -0.08 -26.61 -23.32
C ALA A 81 -1.34 -26.77 -24.16
#